data_AF-A0A844GLW0-F1
#
_entry.id   AF-A0A844GLW0-F1
#
_cell.length_a   1.000
_cell.length_b   1.000
_cell.length_c   1.000
_cell.angle_alpha   90.00
_cell.angle_beta   90.00
_cell.angle_gamma   90.00
#
_symmetry.space_group_name_H-M   'P 1'
#
loop_
_entity.id
_entity.type
_entity.pdbx_description
1 polymer ?
#
loop_
_entity_poly.entity_id
_entity_poly.type
_entity_poly.pdbx_seq_one_letter_code
_entity_poly.pdbx_strand_id
1 'polypeptide(L)' 'MSKWIIGKIITWILTIFMCCNMLVSAVALIRYDQRVQGVKAQNQVEQWVDTRFDDVRMKQIYPKAKSTR' A
#
# COMPACT_ATOMS: atom_id res chain seq x y z
N MET A 1 29.32 -10.50 18.54
CA MET A 1 27.92 -10.00 18.68
C MET A 1 27.02 -11.21 18.90
N SER A 2 26.31 -11.29 20.04
CA SER A 2 25.54 -12.50 20.41
C SER A 2 24.49 -12.83 19.35
N LYS A 3 24.36 -14.10 18.95
CA LYS A 3 23.39 -14.60 17.94
C LYS A 3 21.95 -14.13 18.22
N TRP A 4 21.62 -13.92 19.49
CA TRP A 4 20.33 -13.38 19.95
C TRP A 4 20.04 -11.94 19.52
N ILE A 5 21.07 -11.09 19.51
CA ILE A 5 20.93 -9.66 19.15
C ILE A 5 20.67 -9.53 17.65
N ILE A 6 21.34 -10.35 16.84
CA ILE A 6 21.15 -10.40 15.38
C ILE A 6 19.71 -10.82 15.04
N GLY A 7 19.20 -11.88 15.69
CA GLY A 7 17.81 -12.31 15.50
C GLY A 7 16.81 -11.21 15.83
N LYS A 8 16.99 -10.50 16.96
CA LYS A 8 16.12 -9.39 17.36
C LYS A 8 16.14 -8.25 16.34
N ILE A 9 17.31 -7.86 15.84
CA ILE A 9 17.44 -6.80 14.83
C ILE A 9 16.70 -7.19 13.54
N ILE A 10 16.90 -8.42 13.05
CA ILE A 10 16.23 -8.92 11.85
C ILE A 10 14.70 -8.93 12.04
N THR A 11 14.20 -9.37 13.19
CA THR A 11 12.76 -9.34 13.48
C THR A 11 12.21 -7.92 13.44
N TRP A 12 12.88 -6.94 14.07
CA TRP A 12 12.43 -5.55 14.02
C TRP A 12 12.42 -4.98 12.60
N ILE A 13 13.45 -5.29 11.81
CA ILE A 13 13.52 -4.88 10.38
C ILE A 13 12.33 -5.47 9.60
N LEU A 14 12.07 -6.77 9.76
CA LEU A 14 10.95 -7.44 9.09
C LEU A 14 9.58 -6.89 9.54
N THR A 15 9.41 -6.60 10.83
CA THR A 15 8.19 -5.99 11.35
C THR A 15 7.94 -4.63 10.72
N ILE A 16 8.95 -3.75 10.69
CA ILE A 16 8.84 -2.43 10.07
C ILE A 16 8.54 -2.57 8.57
N PHE A 17 9.23 -3.48 7.88
CA PHE A 17 8.98 -3.75 6.46
C PHE A 17 7.53 -4.19 6.20
N MET A 18 6.98 -5.09 7.03
CA MET A 18 5.59 -5.52 6.92
C MET A 18 4.60 -4.39 7.21
N CYS A 19 4.88 -3.51 8.17
CA CYS A 19 4.08 -2.31 8.41
C CYS A 19 4.08 -1.39 7.18
N CYS A 20 5.23 -1.15 6.55
CA CYS A 20 5.31 -0.36 5.32
C CYS A 20 4.49 -0.98 4.19
N ASN A 21 4.58 -2.30 3.98
CA ASN A 21 3.78 -2.99 2.96
C ASN A 21 2.27 -2.84 3.19
N MET A 22 1.84 -2.93 4.44
CA MET A 22 0.44 -2.77 4.81
C MET A 22 -0.05 -1.34 4.55
N LEU A 23 0.75 -0.33 4.91
CA LEU A 23 0.44 1.08 4.64
C LEU A 23 0.33 1.36 3.14
N VAL A 24 1.29 0.89 2.33
CA VAL A 24 1.23 1.06 0.86
C VAL A 24 -0.04 0.42 0.30
N SER A 25 -0.40 -0.77 0.78
CA SER A 25 -1.62 -1.47 0.36
C SER A 25 -2.88 -0.69 0.73
N ALA A 26 -2.94 -0.13 1.94
CA ALA A 26 -4.06 0.69 2.39
C ALA A 26 -4.19 1.99 1.57
N VAL A 27 -3.08 2.70 1.33
CA VAL A 27 -3.08 3.92 0.51
C VAL A 27 -3.54 3.60 -0.92
N ALA A 28 -3.09 2.48 -1.48
CA ALA A 28 -3.51 2.07 -2.82
C ALA A 28 -5.02 1.78 -2.90
N LEU A 29 -5.60 1.19 -1.85
CA LEU A 29 -7.05 0.96 -1.75
C LEU A 29 -7.83 2.29 -1.60
N ILE A 30 -7.37 3.20 -0.74
CA ILE A 30 -7.98 4.53 -0.54
C ILE A 30 -7.93 5.33 -1.82
N ARG A 31 -6.78 5.33 -2.52
CA ARG A 31 -6.64 5.98 -3.83
C ARG A 31 -7.58 5.40 -4.86
N TYR A 32 -7.72 4.08 -4.92
CA TYR A 32 -8.64 3.43 -5.83
C TYR A 32 -10.09 3.90 -5.58
N ASP A 33 -10.54 3.94 -4.34
CA ASP A 33 -11.88 4.45 -3.99
C ASP A 33 -12.04 5.94 -4.33
N GLN A 34 -11.04 6.77 -3.99
CA GLN A 34 -11.00 8.19 -4.35
C GLN A 34 -11.04 8.43 -5.87
N ARG A 35 -10.36 7.61 -6.68
CA ARG A 35 -10.41 7.70 -8.15
C ARG A 35 -11.80 7.35 -8.68
N VAL A 36 -12.47 6.35 -8.10
CA VAL A 36 -13.86 6.02 -8.44
C VAL A 36 -14.80 7.18 -8.11
N GLN A 37 -14.52 7.95 -7.06
CA GLN A 37 -15.27 9.16 -6.69
C GLN A 37 -14.84 10.43 -7.46
N GLY A 38 -13.84 10.35 -8.35
CA GLY A 38 -13.36 11.47 -9.16
C GLY A 38 -12.37 12.42 -8.46
N VAL A 39 -11.83 12.05 -7.30
CA VAL A 39 -10.85 12.84 -6.55
C VAL A 39 -9.45 12.68 -7.16
N LYS A 40 -8.88 13.79 -7.62
CA LYS A 40 -7.53 13.86 -8.21
C LYS A 40 -6.46 13.79 -7.13
N ALA A 41 -5.31 13.19 -7.47
CA ALA A 41 -4.14 13.16 -6.60
C ALA A 41 -3.64 14.58 -6.29
N GLN A 42 -3.44 14.87 -5.00
CA GLN A 42 -2.92 16.14 -4.48
C GLN A 42 -1.41 16.11 -4.26
N ASN A 43 -0.83 14.93 -4.00
CA ASN A 43 0.57 14.80 -3.59
C ASN A 43 1.38 13.83 -4.47
N GLN A 44 2.71 13.95 -4.44
CA GLN A 44 3.62 13.08 -5.21
C GLN A 44 3.48 11.59 -4.86
N VAL A 45 3.22 11.27 -3.59
CA VAL A 45 2.97 9.88 -3.16
C VAL A 45 1.72 9.31 -3.82
N GLU A 46 0.65 10.10 -3.92
CA GLU A 46 -0.61 9.69 -4.54
C GLU A 46 -0.45 9.49 -6.04
N GLN A 47 0.28 10.37 -6.72
CA GLN A 47 0.61 10.21 -8.14
C GLN A 47 1.47 8.97 -8.40
N TRP A 48 2.43 8.68 -7.52
CA TRP A 48 3.23 7.47 -7.59
C TRP A 48 2.37 6.21 -7.41
N VAL A 49 1.46 6.23 -6.43
CA VAL A 49 0.51 5.13 -6.19
C VAL A 49 -0.42 4.96 -7.39
N ASP A 50 -0.92 6.03 -8.00
CA ASP A 50 -1.77 5.97 -9.20
C ASP A 50 -1.07 5.34 -10.40
N THR A 51 0.18 5.73 -10.61
CA THR A 51 0.98 5.23 -11.73
C THR A 51 1.38 3.77 -11.51
N ARG A 52 1.71 3.40 -10.26
CA ARG A 52 2.19 2.06 -9.92
C ARG A 52 1.06 1.03 -9.77
N PHE A 53 -0.08 1.48 -9.25
CA PHE A 53 -1.28 0.71 -8.97
C PHE A 53 -2.49 1.33 -9.70
N ASP A 54 -2.43 1.29 -11.03
CA ASP A 54 -3.52 1.76 -11.89
C ASP A 54 -4.81 0.95 -11.66
N ASP A 55 -5.90 1.41 -12.25
CA ASP A 55 -7.21 0.79 -12.09
C ASP A 55 -7.30 -0.60 -12.74
N VAL A 56 -6.55 -0.86 -13.80
CA VAL A 56 -6.52 -2.17 -14.46
C VAL A 56 -5.92 -3.21 -13.51
N ARG A 57 -4.80 -2.87 -12.87
CA ARG A 57 -4.09 -3.70 -11.92
C ARG A 57 -4.89 -3.84 -10.62
N MET A 58 -5.50 -2.76 -10.13
CA MET A 58 -6.38 -2.82 -8.95
C MET A 58 -7.56 -3.76 -9.16
N LYS A 59 -8.19 -3.75 -10.34
CA LYS A 59 -9.27 -4.70 -10.70
C LYS A 59 -8.81 -6.14 -10.78
N GLN A 60 -7.54 -6.40 -11.12
CA GLN A 60 -6.98 -7.75 -11.14
C GLN A 60 -6.63 -8.28 -9.74
N ILE A 61 -6.01 -7.44 -8.90
CA ILE A 61 -5.56 -7.83 -7.56
C ILE A 61 -6.75 -7.82 -6.57
N TYR A 62 -7.69 -6.90 -6.74
CA TYR A 62 -8.87 -6.74 -5.90
C TYR A 62 -10.18 -6.72 -6.73
N PRO A 63 -10.52 -7.82 -7.43
CA PRO A 63 -11.73 -7.89 -8.28
C PRO A 63 -13.04 -7.75 -7.50
N LYS A 64 -13.00 -7.90 -6.17
CA LYS A 64 -14.15 -7.76 -5.27
C LYS A 64 -14.15 -6.46 -4.47
N ALA A 65 -13.20 -5.55 -4.67
CA ALA A 65 -13.24 -4.23 -4.05
C ALA A 65 -14.48 -3.49 -4.57
N LYS A 66 -15.54 -3.49 -3.76
CA LYS A 66 -16.73 -2.68 -4.00
C LYS A 66 -16.41 -1.28 -3.50
N SER A 67 -16.49 -0.29 -4.38
CA SER A 67 -16.48 1.11 -3.93
C SER A 67 -17.72 1.32 -3.07
N THR A 68 -17.51 1.83 -1.87
CA THR A 68 -18.58 2.09 -0.92
C THR A 68 -19.25 3.38 -1.39
N ARG A 69 -20.42 3.23 -2.03
CA ARG A 69 -21.31 4.34 -2.41
C ARG A 69 -21.94 4.96 -1.18
#